data_AF-A0A0S1S901-F1
#
_entry.id   AF-A0A0S1S901-F1
#
_cell.length_a   1.000
_cell.length_b   1.000
_cell.length_c   1.000
_cell.angle_alpha   90.00
_cell.angle_beta   90.00
_cell.angle_gamma   90.00
#
_symmetry.space_group_name_H-M   'P 1'
#
loop_
_entity.id
_entity.type
_entity.pdbx_description
1 polymer ?
#
loop_
_entity_poly.entity_id
_entity_poly.type
_entity_poly.pdbx_seq_one_letter_code
_entity_poly.pdbx_strand_id
1 'polypeptide(L)'
;MYANVLLFISGAEIFFIMFIVVMVFGADKIPDIARGLGKGMRQLKDATEDIKQEIYKTADKQGIDTSFTKDIKKEIDKVKDSVEDVTGVIKRK
;
A
#
# COMPACT_ATOMS: atom_id res chain seq x y z
N MET A 1 -22.53 12.02 4.79
CA MET A 1 -22.85 13.47 4.83
C MET A 1 -21.61 14.38 4.94
N TYR A 2 -20.42 13.90 5.34
CA TYR A 2 -19.18 14.74 5.35
C TYR A 2 -18.20 14.46 4.19
N ALA A 3 -18.35 13.34 3.48
CA ALA A 3 -17.43 12.96 2.40
C ALA A 3 -17.37 13.96 1.24
N ASN A 4 -18.45 14.74 1.02
CA ASN A 4 -18.51 15.71 -0.07
C ASN A 4 -17.74 17.01 0.23
N VAL A 5 -17.43 17.34 1.50
CA VAL A 5 -16.69 18.57 1.85
C VAL A 5 -15.29 18.57 1.25
N LEU A 6 -14.64 17.40 1.18
CA LEU A 6 -13.31 17.26 0.57
C LEU A 6 -13.30 17.48 -0.95
N LEU A 7 -14.43 17.23 -1.64
CA LEU A 7 -14.54 17.42 -3.09
C LEU A 7 -14.85 18.88 -3.48
N PHE A 8 -15.29 19.71 -2.54
CA PHE A 8 -15.56 21.14 -2.76
C PHE A 8 -14.41 22.07 -2.37
N ILE A 9 -13.32 21.54 -1.80
CA ILE A 9 -12.13 22.35 -1.51
C ILE A 9 -11.45 22.72 -2.84
N SER A 10 -11.57 24.00 -3.18
CA SER A 10 -10.89 24.64 -4.30
C SER A 10 -9.40 24.83 -4.03
N GLY A 11 -8.61 25.04 -5.08
CA GLY A 11 -7.17 25.34 -4.94
C GLY A 11 -6.89 26.59 -4.11
N ALA A 12 -7.81 27.56 -4.09
CA ALA A 12 -7.69 28.78 -3.29
C ALA A 12 -7.78 28.48 -1.77
N GLU A 13 -8.67 27.59 -1.36
CA GLU A 13 -8.80 27.20 0.06
C GLU A 13 -7.59 26.41 0.54
N ILE A 14 -7.05 25.51 -0.30
CA ILE A 14 -5.79 24.81 -0.01
C ILE A 14 -4.65 25.81 0.19
N PHE A 15 -4.54 26.81 -0.69
CA PHE A 15 -3.52 27.85 -0.59
C PHE A 15 -3.67 28.68 0.70
N PHE A 16 -4.91 29.03 1.06
CA PHE A 16 -5.19 29.77 2.29
C PHE A 16 -4.82 28.99 3.56
N ILE A 17 -5.14 27.69 3.60
CA ILE A 17 -4.72 26.81 4.70
C ILE A 17 -3.20 26.70 4.76
N MET A 18 -2.54 26.53 3.60
CA MET A 18 -1.08 26.48 3.51
C MET A 18 -0.44 27.77 4.04
N PHE A 19 -1.05 28.93 3.73
CA PHE A 19 -0.61 30.23 4.22
C PHE A 19 -0.69 30.32 5.75
N ILE A 20 -1.79 29.85 6.36
CA ILE A 20 -1.92 29.78 7.82
C ILE A 20 -0.85 28.87 8.43
N VAL A 21 -0.61 27.69 7.83
CA VAL A 21 0.43 26.76 8.28
C VAL A 21 1.81 27.42 8.24
N VAL A 22 2.12 28.17 7.18
CA VAL A 22 3.36 28.94 7.08
C VAL A 22 3.46 30.03 8.14
N MET A 23 2.36 30.72 8.49
CA MET A 23 2.38 31.72 9.57
C MET A 23 2.60 31.10 10.96
N VAL A 24 2.04 29.92 11.21
CA VAL A 24 2.18 29.23 12.51
C VAL A 24 3.57 28.62 12.69
N PHE A 25 4.07 27.94 11.65
CA PHE A 25 5.32 27.18 11.75
C PHE A 25 6.54 27.93 11.18
N GLY A 26 6.33 28.94 10.33
CA GLY A 26 7.38 29.61 9.57
C GLY A 26 7.71 28.88 8.26
N ALA A 27 8.05 29.64 7.22
CA ALA A 27 8.41 29.10 5.91
C ALA A 27 9.65 28.17 5.97
N ASP A 28 10.59 28.47 6.87
CA ASP A 28 11.84 27.71 7.01
C ASP A 28 11.65 26.34 7.69
N LYS A 29 10.59 26.16 8.49
CA LYS A 29 10.34 24.90 9.21
C LYS A 29 9.71 23.82 8.36
N ILE A 30 8.94 24.18 7.34
CA ILE A 30 8.28 23.21 6.45
C ILE A 30 9.31 22.34 5.71
N PRO A 31 10.38 22.90 5.08
CA PRO A 31 11.45 22.11 4.49
C PRO A 31 12.16 21.18 5.47
N ASP A 32 12.41 21.64 6.70
CA ASP A 32 13.08 20.83 7.73
C ASP A 32 12.22 19.65 8.19
N ILE A 33 10.91 19.86 8.39
CA ILE A 33 9.96 18.80 8.71
C ILE A 33 9.88 17.81 7.55
N ALA A 34 9.77 18.28 6.30
CA ALA A 34 9.73 17.41 5.12
C ALA A 34 11.01 16.57 4.98
N ARG A 35 12.18 17.17 5.21
CA ARG A 35 13.48 16.45 5.22
C ARG A 35 13.56 15.43 6.35
N GLY A 36 13.08 15.79 7.54
CA GLY A 36 13.05 14.90 8.70
C GLY A 36 12.13 13.69 8.49
N LEU A 37 10.90 13.93 8.04
CA LEU A 37 9.94 12.88 7.69
C LEU A 37 10.44 12.01 6.54
N GLY A 38 11.06 12.61 5.51
CA GLY A 38 11.62 11.86 4.39
C GLY A 38 12.76 10.93 4.80
N LYS A 39 13.67 11.40 5.67
CA LYS A 39 14.73 10.57 6.26
C LYS A 39 14.15 9.46 7.14
N GLY A 40 13.16 9.79 7.98
CA GLY A 40 12.48 8.81 8.83
C GLY A 40 11.78 7.72 8.00
N MET A 41 10.98 8.12 7.02
CA MET A 41 10.26 7.18 6.14
C MET A 41 11.22 6.29 5.34
N ARG A 42 12.36 6.83 4.91
CA ARG A 42 13.42 6.04 4.28
C ARG A 42 14.01 5.00 5.23
N GLN A 43 14.37 5.40 6.45
CA GLN A 43 14.90 4.46 7.45
C GLN A 43 13.89 3.37 7.82
N LEU A 44 12.62 3.74 7.98
CA LEU A 44 11.54 2.78 8.23
C LEU A 44 11.38 1.80 7.06
N LYS A 45 11.44 2.30 5.82
CA LYS A 45 11.38 1.47 4.61
C LYS A 45 12.56 0.51 4.54
N ASP A 46 13.78 1.00 4.73
CA ASP A 46 15.00 0.21 4.63
C ASP A 46 15.01 -0.90 5.71
N ALA A 47 14.68 -0.56 6.96
CA ALA A 47 14.54 -1.55 8.03
C ALA A 47 13.42 -2.58 7.77
N THR A 48 12.29 -2.13 7.21
CA THR A 48 11.20 -3.04 6.82
C THR A 48 11.63 -3.98 5.68
N GLU A 49 12.42 -3.49 4.74
CA GLU A 49 12.93 -4.29 3.61
C GLU A 49 13.92 -5.35 4.10
N ASP A 50 14.82 -5.01 5.02
CA ASP A 50 15.75 -5.96 5.63
C ASP A 50 14.99 -7.07 6.37
N ILE A 51 13.99 -6.71 7.17
CA ILE A 51 13.12 -7.67 7.87
C ILE A 51 12.38 -8.56 6.87
N LYS A 52 11.80 -7.99 5.80
CA LYS A 52 11.15 -8.77 4.75
C LYS A 52 12.12 -9.76 4.13
N GLN A 53 13.32 -9.34 3.75
CA GLN A 53 14.32 -10.22 3.16
C GLN A 53 14.77 -11.33 4.12
N GLU A 54 14.91 -11.03 5.41
CA GLU A 54 15.25 -12.03 6.43
C GLU A 54 14.11 -13.03 6.64
N ILE A 55 12.86 -12.58 6.63
CA ILE A 55 11.67 -13.44 6.68
C ILE A 55 11.61 -14.33 5.43
N TYR A 56 11.83 -13.79 4.23
CA TYR A 56 11.87 -14.58 3.00
C TYR A 56 12.99 -15.62 3.02
N LYS A 57 14.21 -15.23 3.42
CA LYS A 57 15.34 -16.17 3.55
C LYS A 57 15.12 -17.22 4.63
N THR A 58 14.45 -16.86 5.73
CA THR A 58 14.13 -17.80 6.82
C THR A 58 13.00 -18.74 6.41
N ALA A 59 11.98 -18.26 5.71
CA ALA A 59 10.92 -19.09 5.14
C ALA A 59 11.44 -20.07 4.08
N ASP A 60 12.37 -19.63 3.24
CA ASP A 60 13.08 -20.46 2.25
C ASP A 60 13.96 -21.51 2.95
N LYS A 61 14.65 -21.15 4.04
CA LYS A 61 15.49 -22.06 4.85
C LYS A 61 14.71 -22.98 5.79
N GLN A 62 13.51 -22.62 6.25
CA GLN A 62 12.65 -23.43 7.12
C GLN A 62 11.72 -24.37 6.34
N GLY A 63 11.83 -24.45 5.02
CA GLY A 63 11.08 -25.44 4.25
C GLY A 63 9.58 -25.22 4.35
N ILE A 64 9.10 -23.97 4.25
CA ILE A 64 7.77 -23.79 3.65
C ILE A 64 7.97 -24.16 2.19
N ASP A 65 7.77 -25.44 1.94
CA ASP A 65 7.99 -26.11 0.69
C ASP A 65 7.31 -25.29 -0.41
N THR A 66 8.11 -24.65 -1.27
CA THR A 66 7.58 -24.01 -2.47
C THR A 66 6.79 -25.04 -3.29
N SER A 67 7.10 -26.32 -3.13
CA SER A 67 6.30 -27.46 -3.61
C SER A 67 4.87 -27.42 -3.07
N PHE A 68 4.66 -27.37 -1.74
CA PHE A 68 3.31 -27.31 -1.13
C PHE A 68 2.52 -26.08 -1.59
N THR A 69 3.18 -24.90 -1.65
CA THR A 69 2.52 -23.68 -2.13
C THR A 69 2.21 -23.74 -3.64
N LYS A 70 3.07 -24.37 -4.44
CA LYS A 70 2.89 -24.54 -5.89
C LYS A 70 1.84 -25.60 -6.21
N ASP A 71 1.74 -26.65 -5.41
CA ASP A 71 0.71 -27.69 -5.51
C ASP A 71 -0.66 -27.14 -5.10
N ILE A 72 -0.74 -26.41 -3.98
CA ILE A 72 -1.94 -25.66 -3.58
C ILE A 72 -2.36 -24.67 -4.68
N LYS A 73 -1.41 -23.90 -5.22
CA LYS A 73 -1.70 -22.95 -6.29
C LYS A 73 -2.24 -23.64 -7.54
N LYS A 74 -1.72 -24.82 -7.90
CA LYS A 74 -2.14 -25.61 -9.05
C LYS A 74 -3.53 -26.23 -8.87
N GLU A 75 -3.89 -26.61 -7.64
CA GLU A 75 -5.26 -27.04 -7.32
C GLU A 75 -6.25 -25.87 -7.33
N ILE A 76 -5.88 -24.71 -6.76
CA ILE A 76 -6.71 -23.51 -6.76
C ILE A 76 -6.98 -23.02 -8.19
N ASP A 77 -5.96 -23.02 -9.07
CA ASP A 77 -6.11 -22.62 -10.47
C ASP A 77 -7.12 -23.56 -11.19
N LYS A 78 -7.09 -24.88 -10.95
CA LYS A 78 -8.10 -25.83 -11.51
C LYS A 78 -9.52 -25.60 -10.98
N VAL A 79 -9.65 -25.31 -9.68
CA VAL A 79 -10.96 -25.01 -9.08
C VAL A 79 -11.50 -23.70 -9.66
N LYS A 80 -10.65 -22.70 -9.87
CA LYS A 80 -11.02 -21.44 -10.48
C LYS A 80 -11.51 -21.61 -11.91
N ASP A 81 -10.83 -22.41 -12.73
CA ASP A 81 -11.27 -22.72 -14.10
C ASP A 81 -12.64 -23.41 -14.11
N SER A 82 -12.85 -24.38 -13.20
CA SER A 82 -14.13 -25.09 -13.06
C SER A 82 -15.27 -24.16 -12.61
N VAL A 83 -14.98 -23.23 -11.70
CA VAL A 83 -15.94 -22.22 -11.24
C VAL A 83 -16.20 -21.16 -12.31
N GLU A 84 -15.20 -20.77 -13.09
CA GLU A 84 -15.36 -19.82 -14.20
C GLU A 84 -16.21 -20.42 -15.32
N ASP A 85 -16.04 -21.71 -15.64
CA ASP A 85 -16.93 -22.41 -16.57
C ASP A 85 -18.37 -22.44 -16.04
N VAL A 86 -18.59 -22.84 -14.78
CA VAL A 86 -19.93 -22.92 -14.17
C VAL A 86 -20.59 -21.54 -14.02
N THR A 87 -19.85 -20.51 -13.63
CA THR A 87 -20.37 -19.14 -13.53
C THR A 87 -20.52 -18.48 -14.90
N GLY A 88 -19.70 -18.86 -15.87
CA GLY A 88 -19.76 -18.44 -17.27
C GLY A 88 -21.01 -18.96 -17.99
N VAL A 89 -21.51 -20.17 -17.66
CA VAL A 89 -22.80 -20.65 -18.17
C VAL A 89 -24.00 -19.88 -17.58
N ILE A 90 -23.89 -19.38 -16.34
CA ILE A 90 -24.95 -18.56 -15.70
C ILE A 90 -24.91 -17.12 -16.22
N LYS A 91 -23.73 -16.59 -16.57
CA LYS A 91 -23.57 -15.23 -17.11
C LYS A 91 -24.01 -15.09 -18.58
N ARG A 92 -24.23 -16.20 -19.29
CA ARG A 92 -24.59 -16.25 -20.72
C ARG A 92 -26.08 -16.55 -20.98
N LYS A 93 -26.90 -16.68 -19.93
CA LYS A 93 -28.37 -16.77 -20.03
C LYS A 93 -29.04 -15.53 -19.45
#